data_AF-A0A0B1SXD2-F1
#
_entry.id   AF-A0A0B1SXD2-F1
#
_cell.length_a   1.000
_cell.length_b   1.000
_cell.length_c   1.000
_cell.angle_alpha   90.00
_cell.angle_beta   90.00
_cell.angle_gamma   90.00
#
_symmetry.space_group_name_H-M   'P 1'
#
loop_
_entity.id
_entity.type
_entity.pdbx_description
1 polymer ?
#
loop_
_entity_poly.entity_id
_entity_poly.type
_entity_poly.pdbx_seq_one_letter_code
_entity_poly.pdbx_strand_id
1 'polypeptide(L)'
;MRIAPYTLLKVSERILPKIPVRMSGTKILTKDTINPQVITMQYAVRGPIVIRAVELEKELAKGANKPFKSVIKANIGDAHAMGQKPITFIRQVLACVTNPSLMETGNFPADVVEHSKVEHP
;
A
#
# COMPACT_ATOMS: atom_id res chain seq x y z
N MET A 1 30.28 -4.52 6.55
CA MET A 1 29.58 -5.40 5.59
C MET A 1 29.98 -4.95 4.19
N ARG A 2 30.84 -5.71 3.50
CA ARG A 2 31.45 -5.28 2.22
C ARG A 2 30.49 -5.57 1.07
N ILE A 3 30.18 -4.53 0.30
CA ILE A 3 29.36 -4.61 -0.91
C ILE A 3 30.30 -4.95 -2.06
N ALA A 4 30.07 -6.07 -2.75
CA ALA A 4 30.87 -6.47 -3.91
C ALA A 4 30.60 -5.52 -5.10
N PRO A 5 31.59 -5.24 -5.97
CA PRO A 5 31.44 -4.31 -7.07
C PRO A 5 30.53 -4.88 -8.16
N TYR A 6 29.68 -4.03 -8.71
CA TYR A 6 28.81 -4.33 -9.84
C TYR A 6 29.65 -4.71 -11.07
N THR A 7 29.66 -5.98 -11.42
CA THR A 7 30.14 -6.44 -12.72
C THR A 7 29.18 -5.92 -13.78
N LEU A 8 29.66 -5.04 -14.67
CA LEU A 8 29.00 -4.64 -15.91
C LEU A 8 28.62 -5.89 -16.70
N LEU A 9 27.35 -6.30 -16.61
CA LEU A 9 26.78 -7.31 -17.50
C LEU A 9 26.65 -6.66 -18.89
N LYS A 10 27.56 -7.06 -19.79
CA LYS A 10 27.40 -6.86 -21.23
C LYS A 10 25.97 -7.22 -21.62
N VAL A 11 25.27 -6.27 -22.26
CA VAL A 11 23.98 -6.50 -22.92
C VAL A 11 24.23 -7.52 -24.04
N SER A 12 24.05 -8.79 -23.71
CA SER A 12 23.95 -9.88 -24.67
C SER A 12 22.56 -9.77 -25.28
N GLU A 13 22.49 -9.68 -26.62
CA GLU A 13 21.27 -9.76 -27.43
C GLU A 13 20.55 -11.12 -27.23
N ARG A 14 20.03 -11.37 -26.03
CA ARG A 14 19.18 -12.51 -25.74
C ARG A 14 17.76 -12.13 -26.12
N ILE A 15 17.42 -12.48 -27.36
CA ILE A 15 16.16 -13.10 -27.76
C ILE A 15 14.97 -12.64 -26.89
N LEU A 16 14.33 -11.54 -27.31
CA LEU A 16 12.96 -11.29 -26.89
C LEU A 16 12.13 -12.53 -27.24
N PRO A 17 11.45 -13.19 -26.29
CA PRO A 17 10.58 -14.30 -26.62
C PRO A 17 9.51 -13.78 -27.59
N LYS A 18 9.44 -14.38 -28.78
CA LYS A 18 8.38 -14.10 -29.76
C LYS A 18 7.05 -14.39 -29.07
N ILE A 19 6.30 -13.35 -28.73
CA ILE A 19 4.98 -13.48 -28.14
C ILE A 19 4.10 -14.19 -29.18
N PRO A 20 3.56 -15.39 -28.88
CA PRO A 20 2.70 -16.07 -29.84
C PRO A 20 1.43 -15.24 -30.05
N VAL A 21 1.12 -14.98 -31.32
CA VAL A 21 -0.12 -14.29 -31.73
C VAL A 21 -1.29 -15.16 -31.27
N ARG A 22 -2.13 -14.59 -30.42
CA ARG A 22 -3.16 -15.31 -29.66
C ARG A 22 -4.40 -15.55 -30.54
N MET A 23 -4.67 -16.81 -30.86
CA MET A 23 -5.97 -17.27 -31.39
C MET A 23 -7.11 -16.82 -30.46
N SER A 24 -8.26 -16.40 -31.02
CA SER A 24 -9.40 -15.87 -30.26
C SER A 24 -10.12 -16.95 -29.45
N GLY A 25 -9.49 -17.42 -28.37
CA GLY A 25 -10.18 -18.11 -27.29
C GLY A 25 -11.03 -17.12 -26.49
N THR A 26 -12.06 -17.62 -25.82
CA THR A 26 -12.92 -16.88 -24.90
C THR A 26 -12.07 -15.99 -23.99
N LYS A 27 -12.36 -14.68 -23.95
CA LYS A 27 -11.57 -13.69 -23.19
C LYS A 27 -11.82 -13.83 -21.69
N ILE A 28 -11.31 -14.92 -21.10
CA ILE A 28 -11.39 -15.20 -19.67
C ILE A 28 -10.04 -14.87 -19.06
N LEU A 29 -10.06 -14.12 -17.96
CA LEU A 29 -8.86 -13.81 -17.20
C LEU A 29 -8.44 -15.04 -16.38
N THR A 30 -7.39 -15.72 -16.81
CA THR A 30 -6.71 -16.78 -16.05
C THR A 30 -5.24 -16.41 -15.86
N LYS A 31 -4.52 -17.12 -14.95
CA LYS A 31 -3.08 -16.92 -14.72
C LYS A 31 -2.25 -17.03 -16.00
N ASP A 32 -2.66 -17.88 -16.94
CA ASP A 32 -1.97 -18.08 -18.22
C ASP A 32 -2.21 -16.93 -19.22
N THR A 33 -3.22 -16.09 -18.95
CA THR A 33 -3.66 -15.01 -19.83
C THR A 33 -3.20 -13.62 -19.39
N ILE A 34 -2.67 -13.48 -18.17
CA ILE A 34 -2.17 -12.20 -17.65
C ILE A 34 -0.74 -11.94 -18.11
N ASN A 35 -0.31 -10.68 -18.05
CA ASN A 35 1.07 -10.31 -18.37
C ASN A 35 2.06 -11.12 -17.50
N PRO A 36 2.98 -11.90 -18.10
CA PRO A 36 3.98 -12.68 -17.36
C PRO A 36 4.81 -11.86 -16.38
N GLN A 37 5.05 -10.57 -16.65
CA GLN A 37 5.78 -9.68 -15.76
C GLN A 37 5.08 -9.49 -14.42
N VAL A 38 3.74 -9.50 -14.39
CA VAL A 38 2.93 -9.43 -13.16
C VAL A 38 3.07 -10.71 -12.34
N ILE A 39 3.22 -11.86 -13.01
CA ILE A 39 3.41 -13.17 -12.34
C ILE A 39 4.78 -13.20 -11.64
N THR A 40 5.82 -12.66 -12.29
CA THR A 40 7.19 -12.66 -11.75
C THR A 40 7.47 -11.50 -10.79
N MET A 41 6.64 -10.46 -10.79
CA MET A 41 6.82 -9.28 -9.95
C MET A 41 6.72 -9.66 -8.47
N GLN A 42 7.64 -9.14 -7.65
CA GLN A 42 7.65 -9.36 -6.21
C GLN A 42 7.49 -8.04 -5.47
N TYR A 43 6.59 -8.02 -4.48
CA TYR A 43 6.41 -6.89 -3.56
C TYR A 43 6.57 -7.37 -2.12
N ALA A 44 7.82 -7.33 -1.63
CA ALA A 44 8.20 -7.96 -0.37
C ALA A 44 7.44 -7.40 0.85
N VAL A 45 7.09 -6.11 0.83
CA VAL A 45 6.40 -5.42 1.94
C VAL A 45 5.00 -5.98 2.22
N ARG A 46 4.36 -6.61 1.21
CA ARG A 46 3.08 -7.32 1.35
C ARG A 46 3.16 -8.76 0.84
N GLY A 47 4.27 -9.42 1.12
CA GLY A 47 4.55 -10.79 0.70
C GLY A 47 4.07 -11.88 1.69
N PRO A 48 4.67 -13.08 1.63
CA PRO A 48 4.27 -14.24 2.43
C PRO A 48 4.24 -14.01 3.95
N ILE A 49 5.14 -13.19 4.49
CA ILE A 49 5.19 -12.89 5.92
C ILE A 49 3.91 -12.18 6.38
N VAL A 50 3.40 -11.23 5.59
CA VAL A 50 2.17 -10.50 5.92
C VAL A 50 0.96 -11.40 5.77
N ILE A 51 0.95 -12.28 4.77
CA ILE A 51 -0.11 -13.29 4.59
C ILE A 51 -0.17 -14.19 5.84
N ARG A 52 0.98 -14.70 6.29
CA ARG A 52 1.05 -15.53 7.50
C ARG A 52 0.65 -14.75 8.76
N ALA A 53 1.01 -13.48 8.87
CA ALA A 53 0.59 -12.63 9.98
C ALA A 53 -0.94 -12.52 10.08
N VAL A 54 -1.64 -12.37 8.95
CA VAL A 54 -3.12 -12.33 8.91
C VAL A 54 -3.75 -13.68 9.27
N GLU A 55 -3.15 -14.80 8.85
CA GLU A 55 -3.60 -16.12 9.28
C GLU A 55 -3.46 -16.31 10.79
N LEU A 56 -2.33 -15.90 11.37
CA LEU A 56 -2.10 -15.93 12.81
C LEU A 56 -3.12 -15.08 13.57
N GLU A 57 -3.46 -13.88 13.08
CA GLU A 57 -4.54 -13.07 13.66
C GLU A 57 -5.87 -13.81 13.68
N LYS A 58 -6.22 -14.51 12.58
CA LYS A 58 -7.44 -15.33 12.50
C LYS A 58 -7.40 -16.55 13.42
N GLU A 59 -6.26 -17.20 13.55
CA GLU A 59 -6.05 -18.32 14.48
C GLU A 59 -6.25 -17.85 15.93
N LEU A 60 -5.63 -16.74 16.32
CA LEU A 60 -5.76 -16.14 17.66
C LEU A 60 -7.20 -15.73 17.95
N ALA A 61 -7.90 -15.13 16.99
CA ALA A 61 -9.32 -14.76 17.13
C ALA A 61 -10.24 -15.98 17.35
N LYS A 62 -9.84 -17.16 16.88
CA LYS A 62 -10.53 -18.45 17.11
C LYS A 62 -10.10 -19.14 18.41
N GLY A 63 -9.25 -18.51 19.23
CA GLY A 63 -8.78 -19.06 20.50
C GLY A 63 -7.60 -20.02 20.38
N ALA A 64 -6.83 -19.99 19.30
CA ALA A 64 -5.64 -20.81 19.18
C ALA A 64 -4.62 -20.48 20.29
N ASN A 65 -4.12 -21.52 20.96
CA ASN A 65 -3.07 -21.35 21.96
C ASN A 65 -1.71 -21.14 21.27
N LYS A 66 -1.15 -19.93 21.39
CA LYS A 66 0.14 -19.53 20.82
C LYS A 66 0.98 -18.86 21.94
N PRO A 67 2.32 -18.82 21.82
CA PRO A 67 3.18 -18.17 22.81
C PRO A 67 3.07 -16.62 22.83
N PHE A 68 2.10 -16.05 22.12
CA PHE A 68 1.81 -14.62 22.03
C PHE A 68 0.30 -14.41 21.92
N LYS A 69 -0.18 -13.25 22.37
CA LYS A 69 -1.61 -12.91 22.41
C LYS A 69 -2.11 -12.13 21.20
N SER A 70 -1.20 -11.52 20.45
CA SER A 70 -1.51 -10.66 19.31
C SER A 70 -0.35 -10.65 18.31
N VAL A 71 -0.63 -10.17 17.10
CA VAL A 71 0.36 -9.95 16.05
C VAL A 71 0.53 -8.45 15.85
N ILE A 72 1.77 -7.96 15.86
CA ILE A 72 2.11 -6.56 15.59
C ILE A 72 2.74 -6.48 14.19
N LYS A 73 2.11 -5.72 13.30
CA LYS A 73 2.56 -5.53 11.91
C LYS A 73 3.59 -4.41 11.82
N ALA A 74 4.84 -4.73 12.11
CA ALA A 74 5.98 -3.81 12.00
C ALA A 74 6.68 -3.84 10.63
N ASN A 75 6.01 -4.34 9.59
CA ASN A 75 6.58 -4.55 8.25
C ASN A 75 6.43 -3.35 7.30
N ILE A 76 5.58 -2.38 7.63
CA ILE A 76 5.35 -1.15 6.86
C ILE A 76 5.26 0.03 7.81
N GLY A 77 5.71 1.20 7.36
CA GLY A 77 5.64 2.45 8.11
C GLY A 77 4.21 3.01 8.20
N ASP A 78 3.33 2.33 8.92
CA ASP A 78 1.98 2.82 9.25
C ASP A 78 1.95 3.32 10.69
N ALA A 79 2.33 4.59 10.87
CA ALA A 79 2.43 5.20 12.19
C ALA A 79 1.08 5.24 12.92
N HIS A 80 -0.02 5.44 12.20
CA HIS A 80 -1.36 5.46 12.79
C HIS A 80 -1.78 4.07 13.29
N ALA A 81 -1.50 3.00 12.53
CA ALA A 81 -1.73 1.63 13.00
C ALA A 81 -0.89 1.30 14.24
N MET A 82 0.27 1.94 14.40
CA MET A 82 1.14 1.82 15.58
C MET A 82 0.76 2.77 16.74
N GLY A 83 -0.38 3.46 16.66
CA GLY A 83 -0.92 4.28 17.75
C GLY A 83 -0.54 5.76 17.71
N GLN A 84 0.11 6.24 16.65
CA GLN A 84 0.29 7.67 16.45
C GLN A 84 -1.08 8.34 16.35
N LYS A 85 -1.35 9.32 17.21
CA LYS A 85 -2.57 10.12 17.13
C LYS A 85 -2.51 10.98 15.86
N PRO A 86 -3.57 11.04 15.05
CA PRO A 86 -3.63 11.94 13.92
C PRO A 86 -3.43 13.40 14.35
N ILE A 87 -2.78 14.20 13.50
CA ILE A 87 -2.55 15.62 13.75
C ILE A 87 -3.87 16.38 13.59
N THR A 88 -4.32 17.04 14.66
CA THR A 88 -5.62 17.76 14.71
C THR A 88 -5.76 18.78 13.60
N PHE A 89 -4.79 19.68 13.45
CA PHE A 89 -4.82 20.74 12.44
C PHE A 89 -5.07 20.19 11.02
N ILE A 90 -4.31 19.18 10.60
CA ILE A 90 -4.45 18.56 9.27
C ILE A 90 -5.84 17.95 9.10
N ARG A 91 -6.39 17.30 10.12
CA ARG A 91 -7.75 16.72 10.05
C ARG A 91 -8.83 17.78 9.94
N GLN A 92 -8.67 18.90 10.64
CA GLN A 92 -9.63 19.99 10.62
C GLN A 92 -9.62 20.69 9.26
N VAL A 93 -8.43 20.96 8.72
CA VAL A 93 -8.30 21.50 7.36
C VAL A 93 -8.92 20.56 6.33
N LEU A 94 -8.61 19.26 6.39
CA LEU A 94 -9.22 18.26 5.50
C LEU A 94 -10.75 18.23 5.60
N ALA A 95 -11.33 18.39 6.80
CA ALA A 95 -12.77 18.46 6.98
C ALA A 95 -13.37 19.70 6.29
N CYS A 96 -12.77 20.86 6.48
CA CYS A 96 -13.21 22.11 5.86
C CYS A 96 -13.11 22.08 4.33
N VAL A 97 -12.01 21.58 3.75
CA VAL A 97 -11.89 21.50 2.27
C VAL A 97 -12.81 20.45 1.66
N THR A 98 -13.13 19.38 2.40
CA THR A 98 -14.07 18.34 1.93
C THR A 98 -15.52 18.79 2.04
N ASN A 99 -15.84 19.63 3.03
CA ASN A 99 -17.16 20.23 3.19
C ASN A 99 -17.02 21.72 3.56
N PRO A 100 -16.97 22.63 2.56
CA PRO A 100 -16.71 24.06 2.78
C PRO A 100 -17.67 24.76 3.75
N SER A 101 -18.92 24.32 3.86
CA SER A 101 -19.90 24.87 4.81
C SER A 101 -19.44 24.80 6.29
N LEU A 102 -18.50 23.90 6.58
CA LEU A 102 -17.90 23.74 7.90
C LEU A 102 -16.97 24.89 8.30
N MET A 103 -16.49 25.70 7.35
CA MET A 103 -15.70 26.90 7.67
C MET A 103 -16.52 27.95 8.42
N GLU A 104 -17.84 28.00 8.19
CA GLU A 104 -18.76 28.92 8.86
C GLU A 104 -19.43 28.27 10.07
N THR A 105 -19.81 26.99 9.95
CA THR A 105 -20.64 26.30 10.94
C THR A 105 -19.86 25.41 11.90
N GLY A 106 -18.64 25.01 11.54
CA GLY A 106 -17.86 23.99 12.26
C GLY A 106 -17.06 24.50 13.46
N ASN A 107 -17.09 25.81 13.71
CA ASN A 107 -16.41 26.47 14.83
C ASN A 107 -14.93 26.06 14.97
N PHE A 108 -14.22 25.99 13.83
CA PHE A 108 -12.81 25.64 13.76
C PHE A 108 -11.91 26.83 14.16
N PRO A 109 -10.66 26.56 14.60
CA PRO A 109 -9.66 27.60 14.80
C PRO A 109 -9.47 28.50 13.57
N ALA A 110 -9.13 29.77 13.80
CA ALA A 110 -9.01 30.76 12.73
C ALA A 110 -7.95 30.38 11.69
N ASP A 111 -6.81 29.84 12.13
CA ASP A 111 -5.73 29.35 11.29
C ASP A 111 -6.19 28.17 10.41
N VAL A 112 -7.03 27.25 10.92
CA VAL A 112 -7.62 26.18 10.11
C VAL A 112 -8.50 26.75 9.00
N VAL A 113 -9.38 27.71 9.32
CA VAL A 113 -10.28 28.32 8.34
C VAL A 113 -9.49 29.07 7.27
N GLU A 114 -8.46 29.81 7.68
CA GLU A 114 -7.54 30.51 6.78
C GLU A 114 -6.86 29.55 5.80
N HIS A 115 -6.26 28.46 6.29
CA HIS A 115 -5.57 27.47 5.44
C HIS A 115 -6.52 26.63 4.57
N SER A 116 -7.82 26.63 4.88
CA SER A 116 -8.83 25.87 4.12
C SER A 116 -9.46 26.68 2.98
N LYS A 117 -9.27 28.01 2.98
CA LYS A 117 -9.71 28.86 1.88
C LYS A 117 -8.77 28.63 0.70
N VAL A 118 -9.26 27.90 -0.29
CA VAL A 118 -8.59 27.79 -1.58
C VAL A 118 -8.78 29.14 -2.27
N GLU A 119 -7.72 29.93 -2.45
CA GLU A 119 -7.75 30.96 -3.49
C GLU A 119 -7.89 30.23 -4.82
N HIS A 120 -9.08 30.25 -5.40
CA HIS A 120 -9.25 29.90 -6.79
C HIS A 120 -8.56 30.99 -7.63
N PRO A 121 -7.54 30.65 -8.44
CA PRO A 121 -7.07 31.56 -9.48
C PRO A 121 -8.17 31.86 -10.51
#